data_AF-A0AAW0MHX3-F1
#
_entry.id   AF-A0AAW0MHX3-F1
#
_cell.length_a   1.000
_cell.length_b   1.000
_cell.length_c   1.000
_cell.angle_alpha   90.00
_cell.angle_beta   90.00
_cell.angle_gamma   90.00
#
_symmetry.space_group_name_H-M   'P 1'
#
loop_
_entity.id
_entity.type
_entity.pdbx_description
1 polymer ?
#
loop_
_entity_poly.entity_id
_entity_poly.type
_entity_poly.pdbx_seq_one_letter_code
_entity_poly.pdbx_strand_id
1 'polypeptide(L)'
;MPQDGEPGPTLPLVRSLNSRIPVSAVFCNCTARVVRPLWVDFNGEPRPYHDLQPGTGRKMCTFVGHPWLFRDAETNDPMKVNSKDLFLPTPAASGNPTMAKITLPVYTLKDRALQ
;
A
#
# COMPACT_ATOMS: atom_id res chain seq x y z
N MET A 1 -38.62 -24.02 8.46
CA MET A 1 -37.36 -24.24 7.71
C MET A 1 -37.74 -24.40 6.25
N PRO A 2 -37.11 -23.72 5.27
CA PRO A 2 -35.75 -23.15 5.25
C PRO A 2 -35.78 -21.69 4.70
N GLN A 3 -34.74 -20.88 4.49
CA GLN A 3 -33.33 -21.08 4.19
C GLN A 3 -32.62 -19.88 4.85
N ASP A 4 -31.80 -20.12 5.88
CA ASP A 4 -30.84 -19.13 6.35
C ASP A 4 -29.92 -18.81 5.16
N GLY A 5 -29.99 -17.56 4.69
CA GLY A 5 -29.09 -17.07 3.66
C GLY A 5 -27.70 -17.04 4.24
N GLU A 6 -26.89 -18.04 3.90
CA GLU A 6 -25.45 -18.07 4.13
C GLU A 6 -24.89 -16.67 3.86
N PRO A 7 -24.27 -15.98 4.84
CA PRO A 7 -23.57 -14.74 4.54
C PRO A 7 -22.45 -15.15 3.58
N GLY A 8 -22.60 -14.77 2.30
CA GLY A 8 -21.56 -14.96 1.30
C GLY A 8 -20.22 -14.52 1.88
N PRO A 9 -19.10 -15.16 1.49
CA PRO A 9 -17.82 -15.02 2.18
C PRO A 9 -17.56 -13.54 2.49
N THR A 10 -17.44 -13.22 3.77
CA THR A 10 -17.24 -11.85 4.25
C THR A 10 -15.92 -11.35 3.67
N LEU A 11 -16.03 -10.65 2.54
CA LEU A 11 -14.87 -10.14 1.84
C LEU A 11 -14.15 -9.15 2.77
N PRO A 12 -12.81 -9.19 2.83
CA PRO A 12 -12.05 -8.32 3.70
C PRO A 12 -12.36 -6.84 3.44
N LEU A 13 -12.43 -6.07 4.53
CA LEU A 13 -12.78 -4.65 4.51
C LEU A 13 -11.80 -3.81 3.67
N VAL A 14 -10.54 -4.26 3.59
CA VAL A 14 -9.48 -3.62 2.78
C VAL A 14 -9.20 -4.50 1.57
N ARG A 15 -9.67 -4.07 0.39
CA ARG A 15 -9.46 -4.72 -0.90
C ARG A 15 -9.55 -3.72 -2.04
N SER A 16 -9.00 -4.09 -3.20
CA SER A 16 -9.16 -3.28 -4.41
C SER A 16 -10.60 -3.21 -4.89
N LEU A 17 -11.00 -2.03 -5.34
CA LEU A 17 -12.25 -1.82 -6.08
C LEU A 17 -11.95 -1.78 -7.57
N ASN A 18 -12.78 -2.44 -8.39
CA ASN A 18 -12.61 -2.43 -9.85
C ASN A 18 -13.17 -1.13 -10.46
N SER A 19 -12.60 0.00 -10.06
CA SER A 19 -13.06 1.33 -10.50
C SER A 19 -12.83 1.56 -12.00
N ARG A 20 -11.91 0.81 -12.65
CA ARG A 20 -11.48 0.99 -14.05
C ARG A 20 -10.99 2.40 -14.41
N ILE A 21 -10.83 3.28 -13.42
CA ILE A 21 -10.28 4.63 -13.58
C ILE A 21 -8.76 4.54 -13.36
N PRO A 22 -7.92 4.65 -14.41
CA PRO A 22 -6.48 4.61 -14.27
C PRO A 22 -5.98 5.88 -13.58
N VAL A 23 -5.00 5.73 -12.70
CA VAL A 23 -4.36 6.80 -11.95
C VAL A 23 -2.86 6.55 -11.86
N SER A 24 -2.08 7.63 -11.92
CA SER A 24 -0.63 7.53 -11.74
C SER A 24 -0.25 7.96 -10.33
N ALA A 25 0.52 7.09 -9.67
CA ALA A 25 1.13 7.38 -8.38
C ALA A 25 2.65 7.37 -8.51
N VAL A 26 3.35 8.15 -7.70
CA VAL A 26 4.82 8.13 -7.63
C VAL A 26 5.22 7.63 -6.26
N PHE A 27 5.81 6.44 -6.21
CA PHE A 27 6.30 5.82 -4.99
C PHE A 27 7.72 6.29 -4.74
N CYS A 28 7.91 7.11 -3.70
CA CYS A 28 9.20 7.64 -3.32
C CYS A 28 9.67 6.95 -2.06
N ASN A 29 10.70 6.12 -2.19
CA ASN A 29 11.39 5.54 -1.05
C ASN A 29 12.30 6.60 -0.41
N CYS A 30 11.84 7.25 0.65
CA CYS A 30 12.62 8.22 1.42
C CYS A 30 13.38 7.56 2.59
N THR A 31 13.57 6.25 2.54
CA THR A 31 14.27 5.48 3.59
C THR A 31 15.63 4.99 3.10
N ALA A 32 16.47 4.57 4.05
CA ALA A 32 17.73 3.88 3.77
C ALA A 32 17.55 2.37 3.49
N ARG A 33 16.31 1.86 3.49
CA ARG A 33 15.99 0.44 3.33
C ARG A 33 15.42 0.14 1.96
N VAL A 34 15.51 -1.11 1.53
CA VAL A 34 14.85 -1.57 0.29
C VAL A 34 13.38 -1.79 0.62
N VAL A 35 12.49 -1.17 -0.14
CA VAL A 35 11.03 -1.25 0.12
C VAL A 35 10.38 -2.12 -0.93
N ARG A 36 9.57 -3.09 -0.49
CA ARG A 36 8.67 -3.88 -1.33
C ARG A 36 7.26 -3.30 -1.32
N PRO A 37 6.77 -2.73 -2.44
CA PRO A 37 5.38 -2.34 -2.58
C PRO A 37 4.49 -3.59 -2.69
N LEU A 38 3.35 -3.55 -2.02
CA LEU A 38 2.36 -4.63 -1.99
C LEU A 38 1.00 -4.06 -2.39
N TRP A 39 0.48 -4.50 -3.53
CA TRP A 39 -0.87 -4.14 -3.97
C TRP A 39 -1.87 -5.10 -3.34
N VAL A 40 -2.86 -4.58 -2.62
CA VAL A 40 -3.94 -5.41 -2.07
C VAL A 40 -4.93 -5.70 -3.19
N ASP A 41 -5.02 -6.95 -3.64
CA ASP A 41 -5.87 -7.34 -4.76
C ASP A 41 -7.38 -7.29 -4.42
N PHE A 42 -8.22 -7.76 -5.36
CA PHE A 42 -9.68 -7.75 -5.20
C PHE A 42 -10.18 -8.70 -4.10
N ASN A 43 -9.39 -9.72 -3.75
CA ASN A 43 -9.68 -10.66 -2.68
C ASN A 43 -9.13 -10.18 -1.32
N GLY A 44 -8.42 -9.03 -1.30
CA GLY A 44 -7.75 -8.53 -0.10
C GLY A 44 -6.35 -9.11 0.12
N GLU A 45 -5.80 -9.84 -0.84
CA GLU A 45 -4.48 -10.46 -0.71
C GLU A 45 -3.37 -9.51 -1.18
N PRO A 46 -2.29 -9.32 -0.40
CA PRO A 46 -1.18 -8.47 -0.79
C PRO A 46 -0.32 -9.14 -1.88
N ARG A 47 -0.27 -8.52 -3.06
CA ARG A 47 0.53 -8.94 -4.22
C ARG A 47 1.81 -8.11 -4.28
N PRO A 48 3.01 -8.73 -4.18
CA PRO A 48 4.28 -8.02 -4.24
C PRO A 48 4.56 -7.47 -5.63
N TYR A 49 5.10 -6.26 -5.65
CA TYR A 49 5.65 -5.59 -6.83
C TYR A 49 7.17 -5.44 -6.69
N HIS A 50 7.78 -4.92 -7.76
CA HIS A 50 9.22 -4.73 -7.82
C HIS A 50 9.73 -3.79 -6.71
N ASP A 51 10.85 -4.19 -6.12
CA ASP A 51 11.45 -3.50 -4.99
C ASP A 51 11.97 -2.11 -5.36
N LEU A 52 11.83 -1.17 -4.44
CA LEU A 52 12.30 0.20 -4.53
C LEU A 52 13.60 0.33 -3.74
N GLN A 53 14.67 0.71 -4.43
CA GLN A 53 15.96 0.94 -3.80
C GLN A 53 15.92 2.17 -2.87
N PRO A 54 16.79 2.24 -1.85
CA PRO A 54 16.87 3.38 -0.93
C PRO A 54 17.01 4.71 -1.68
N GLY A 55 16.24 5.73 -1.27
CA GLY A 55 16.29 7.05 -1.90
C GLY A 55 15.72 7.15 -3.32
N THR A 56 15.14 6.07 -3.87
CA THR A 56 14.63 6.06 -5.24
C THR A 56 13.13 6.32 -5.35
N GLY A 57 12.73 6.92 -6.48
CA GLY A 57 11.33 7.11 -6.83
C GLY A 57 10.94 6.27 -8.04
N ARG A 58 9.73 5.70 -8.03
CA ARG A 58 9.18 4.98 -9.18
C ARG A 58 7.74 5.40 -9.46
N LYS A 59 7.47 5.75 -10.71
CA LYS A 59 6.10 6.00 -11.19
C LYS A 59 5.39 4.67 -11.39
N MET A 60 4.21 4.54 -10.79
CA MET A 60 3.31 3.40 -10.90
C MET A 60 2.02 3.82 -11.59
N CYS A 61 1.56 2.95 -12.49
CA CYS A 61 0.23 3.02 -13.08
C CYS A 61 -0.67 2.07 -12.29
N THR A 62 -1.67 2.60 -11.60
CA THR A 62 -2.62 1.84 -10.79
C THR A 62 -4.04 2.35 -11.07
N PHE A 63 -5.04 1.90 -10.32
CA PHE A 63 -6.43 2.33 -10.47
C PHE A 63 -6.94 2.98 -9.19
N VAL A 64 -7.92 3.86 -9.33
CA VAL A 64 -8.58 4.50 -8.18
C VAL A 64 -9.17 3.43 -7.26
N GLY A 65 -8.88 3.54 -5.96
CA GLY A 65 -9.37 2.59 -4.96
C GLY A 65 -8.57 1.29 -4.85
N HIS A 66 -7.39 1.19 -5.47
CA HIS A 66 -6.45 0.10 -5.25
C HIS A 66 -5.57 0.38 -4.02
N PRO A 67 -5.69 -0.36 -2.90
CA PRO A 67 -4.88 -0.15 -1.71
C PRO A 67 -3.44 -0.62 -1.94
N TRP A 68 -2.49 0.19 -1.49
CA TRP A 68 -1.07 -0.13 -1.51
C TRP A 68 -0.48 -0.09 -0.11
N LEU A 69 0.22 -1.16 0.22
CA LEU A 69 1.02 -1.32 1.43
C LEU A 69 2.50 -1.29 1.04
N PHE A 70 3.35 -0.94 2.00
CA PHE A 70 4.79 -0.93 1.80
C PHE A 70 5.44 -1.67 2.95
N ARG A 71 6.40 -2.55 2.64
CA ARG A 71 7.16 -3.29 3.64
C ARG A 71 8.64 -3.25 3.34
N ASP A 72 9.44 -3.44 4.36
CA ASP A 72 10.86 -3.70 4.17
C ASP A 72 11.05 -5.02 3.40
N ALA A 73 11.90 -5.01 2.38
CA ALA A 73 12.09 -6.16 1.50
C ALA A 73 12.88 -7.31 2.17
N GLU A 74 13.64 -7.01 3.22
CA GLU A 74 14.52 -7.93 3.95
C GLU A 74 13.82 -8.46 5.22
N THR A 75 13.30 -7.57 6.07
CA THR A 75 12.69 -7.92 7.36
C THR A 75 11.17 -8.11 7.29
N ASN A 76 10.54 -7.71 6.18
CA ASN A 76 9.09 -7.71 6.01
C ASN A 76 8.35 -6.81 7.03
N ASP A 77 9.06 -5.83 7.62
CA ASP A 77 8.53 -4.85 8.57
C ASP A 77 7.61 -3.83 7.87
N PRO A 78 6.46 -3.47 8.46
CA PRO A 78 5.53 -2.51 7.86
C PRO A 78 6.13 -1.10 7.78
N MET A 79 6.07 -0.51 6.59
CA MET A 79 6.49 0.87 6.35
C MET A 79 5.31 1.83 6.32
N LYS A 80 5.59 3.10 6.65
CA LYS A 80 4.60 4.17 6.53
C LYS A 80 4.69 4.80 5.14
N VAL A 81 3.55 5.20 4.61
CA VAL A 81 3.39 5.97 3.39
C VAL A 81 2.57 7.22 3.66
N ASN A 82 3.13 8.40 3.39
CA ASN A 82 2.53 9.69 3.74
C ASN A 82 2.06 9.76 5.20
N SER A 83 2.86 9.23 6.13
CA SER A 83 2.55 9.12 7.57
C SER A 83 1.33 8.22 7.90
N LYS A 84 0.91 7.34 6.98
CA LYS A 84 -0.16 6.35 7.15
C LYS A 84 0.34 4.95 6.82
N ASP A 85 -0.39 3.91 7.19
CA ASP A 85 -0.04 2.52 6.85
C ASP A 85 -0.45 2.10 5.43
N LEU A 86 -1.41 2.83 4.86
CA LEU A 86 -2.04 2.49 3.60
C LEU A 86 -2.04 3.70 2.67
N PHE A 87 -1.66 3.45 1.43
CA PHE A 87 -1.80 4.42 0.34
C PHE A 87 -2.99 4.05 -0.54
N LEU A 88 -3.90 5.01 -0.69
CA LEU A 88 -5.02 4.91 -1.62
C LEU A 88 -4.83 5.96 -2.70
N PRO A 89 -4.63 5.56 -3.96
CA PRO A 89 -4.47 6.47 -5.06
C PRO A 89 -5.82 7.13 -5.37
N THR A 90 -5.84 8.46 -5.32
CA THR A 90 -6.99 9.28 -5.69
C THR A 90 -6.75 9.93 -7.05
N PRO A 91 -7.81 10.16 -7.85
CA PRO A 91 -7.68 10.90 -9.10
C PRO A 91 -7.15 12.30 -8.80
N ALA A 92 -6.09 12.69 -9.51
CA ALA A 92 -5.46 13.97 -9.32
C ALA A 92 -6.41 15.11 -9.74
N ALA A 93 -6.92 15.88 -8.78
CA ALA A 93 -7.79 17.02 -9.06
C ALA A 93 -7.10 18.11 -9.92
N SER A 94 -5.75 18.15 -9.91
CA SER A 94 -4.94 19.17 -10.60
C SER A 94 -3.94 18.60 -11.62
N GLY A 95 -4.08 17.34 -12.02
CA GLY A 95 -3.21 16.71 -13.04
C GLY A 95 -1.81 16.27 -12.57
N ASN A 96 -1.44 16.50 -11.30
CA ASN A 96 -0.19 16.02 -10.73
C ASN A 96 -0.32 14.57 -10.23
N PRO A 97 0.66 13.68 -10.48
CA PRO A 97 0.60 12.31 -10.00
C PRO A 97 0.63 12.26 -8.46
N THR A 98 -0.16 11.36 -7.87
CA THR A 98 -0.27 11.26 -6.42
C THR A 98 1.04 10.73 -5.82
N MET A 99 1.69 11.54 -5.00
CA MET A 99 2.97 11.15 -4.38
C MET A 99 2.72 10.25 -3.17
N ALA A 100 3.40 9.11 -3.13
CA ALA A 100 3.46 8.19 -2.00
C ALA A 100 4.87 8.25 -1.39
N LYS A 101 5.05 9.06 -0.35
CA LYS A 101 6.34 9.17 0.35
C LYS A 101 6.44 8.06 1.37
N ILE A 102 7.31 7.09 1.12
CA ILE A 102 7.54 5.96 2.01
C ILE A 102 8.59 6.36 3.03
N THR A 103 8.26 6.21 4.30
CA THR A 103 9.09 6.56 5.45
C THR A 103 9.15 5.40 6.43
N LEU A 104 10.23 5.34 7.22
CA LEU A 104 10.30 4.39 8.31
C LEU A 104 9.17 4.67 9.31
N PRO A 105 8.54 3.62 9.87
CA PRO A 105 7.68 3.78 11.02
C PRO A 105 8.49 4.41 12.17
N VAL A 106 7.97 5.49 12.74
CA VAL A 106 8.57 6.09 13.93
C VAL A 106 8.13 5.24 15.12
N TYR A 107 8.91 4.21 15.41
CA TYR A 107 8.74 3.40 16.61
C TYR A 107 9.20 4.20 17.84
N THR A 108 8.51 4.02 18.95
CA THR A 108 8.96 4.59 20.23
C THR A 108 10.32 3.98 20.62
N LEU A 109 11.13 4.71 21.40
CA LEU A 109 12.43 4.22 21.87
C LEU A 109 12.36 2.83 22.54
N LYS A 110 11.24 2.51 23.18
CA LYS A 110 11.00 1.21 23.81
C LYS A 110 10.91 0.06 22.80
N ASP A 111 10.33 0.32 21.65
CA ASP A 111 10.08 -0.68 20.61
C ASP A 111 11.35 -0.91 19.76
N ARG A 112 12.14 0.15 19.53
CA ARG A 112 13.47 0.06 18.88
C ARG A 112 14.52 -0.67 19.72
N ALA A 113 14.37 -0.74 21.05
CA ALA A 113 15.30 -1.45 21.91
C ALA A 113 15.13 -2.98 21.89
N LEU A 114 14.05 -3.48 21.27
CA LEU A 114 13.69 -4.89 21.21
C LEU A 114 13.90 -5.54 19.82
N GLN A 115 14.26 -4.75 18.81
CA GLN A 115 14.69 -5.21 17.47
C GLN A 115 16.22 -5.28 17.41
#